data_AF-X6K618-F1
#
_entry.id   AF-X6K618-F1
#
_cell.length_a   1.000
_cell.length_b   1.000
_cell.length_c   1.000
_cell.angle_alpha   90.00
_cell.angle_beta   90.00
_cell.angle_gamma   90.00
#
_symmetry.space_group_name_H-M   'P 1'
#
loop_
_entity.id
_entity.type
_entity.pdbx_description
1 polymer ?
#
loop_
_entity_poly.entity_id
_entity_poly.type
_entity_poly.pdbx_seq_one_letter_code
_entity_poly.pdbx_strand_id
1 'polypeptide(L)'
;MIHSKRHGEILRLLKEEGTVTIASLADRLGVSLETVRRDVKPLTGNGSVLKMHGAIGLPSMAGEAPFERRMRDNAEAKRLIARMVAATIRDGESVMLDTGTTTSFLARELLGHRRLTVVTNSSDIARTLATVNGNKVYMAGGELRSDSGAAFGASAIDFVSRFSVSHAVISIGAVDAAAGLADYDLEEAEFARMVLSRGQRSLVITDHTKFGRQGLVQVCGFDGFSELATDQPPPRDIASALAEAGARLSIAAA
;
A
#
# COMPACT_ATOMS: atom_id res chain seq x y z
N MET A 1 -16.45 -6.08 19.34
CA MET A 1 -17.61 -5.62 18.56
C MET A 1 -18.40 -6.84 18.15
N ILE A 2 -19.64 -7.01 18.61
CA ILE A 2 -20.47 -8.16 18.25
C ILE A 2 -20.82 -8.02 16.77
N HIS A 3 -20.17 -8.80 15.91
CA HIS A 3 -20.62 -8.94 14.54
C HIS A 3 -22.04 -9.52 14.61
N SER A 4 -23.03 -8.75 14.15
CA SER A 4 -24.37 -9.28 13.89
C SER A 4 -24.20 -10.58 13.11
N LYS A 5 -24.92 -11.65 13.50
CA LYS A 5 -24.90 -12.96 12.82
C LYS A 5 -24.98 -12.81 11.28
N ARG A 6 -25.72 -11.78 10.82
CA ARG A 6 -25.89 -11.40 9.42
C ARG A 6 -24.62 -10.84 8.75
N HIS A 7 -23.80 -10.06 9.47
CA HIS A 7 -22.51 -9.59 8.95
C HIS A 7 -21.55 -10.76 8.69
N GLY A 8 -21.54 -11.75 9.60
CA GLY A 8 -20.75 -12.97 9.42
C GLY A 8 -21.19 -13.76 8.18
N GLU A 9 -22.50 -13.84 7.96
CA GLU A 9 -23.09 -14.56 6.83
C GLU A 9 -22.84 -13.86 5.48
N ILE A 10 -22.96 -12.52 5.43
CA ILE A 10 -22.57 -11.71 4.27
C ILE A 10 -21.10 -11.97 3.91
N LEU A 11 -20.19 -11.92 4.89
CA LEU A 11 -18.77 -12.16 4.65
C LEU A 11 -18.46 -13.59 4.21
N ARG A 12 -19.21 -14.59 4.71
CA ARG A 12 -19.09 -15.99 4.25
C ARG A 12 -19.47 -16.13 2.78
N LEU A 13 -20.64 -15.60 2.39
CA LEU A 13 -21.10 -15.62 0.99
C LEU A 13 -20.08 -14.97 0.05
N LEU A 14 -19.49 -13.86 0.49
CA LEU A 14 -18.48 -13.16 -0.29
C LEU A 14 -17.13 -13.89 -0.36
N LYS A 15 -16.79 -14.73 0.63
CA LYS A 15 -15.62 -15.63 0.53
C LYS A 15 -15.83 -16.74 -0.49
N GLU A 16 -17.07 -17.18 -0.66
CA GLU A 16 -17.43 -18.27 -1.58
C GLU A 16 -17.56 -17.78 -3.03
N GLU A 17 -18.17 -16.60 -3.24
CA GLU A 17 -18.54 -16.10 -4.57
C GLU A 17 -17.70 -14.90 -5.04
N GLY A 18 -16.90 -14.33 -4.14
CA GLY A 18 -16.04 -13.18 -4.39
C GLY A 18 -16.77 -11.85 -4.46
N THR A 19 -17.75 -11.75 -5.36
CA THR A 19 -18.58 -10.55 -5.55
C THR A 19 -20.04 -10.93 -5.65
N VAL A 20 -20.91 -10.22 -4.95
CA VAL A 20 -22.34 -10.51 -4.90
C VAL A 20 -23.13 -9.19 -5.01
N THR A 21 -24.23 -9.19 -5.77
CA THR A 21 -25.11 -8.02 -5.85
C THR A 21 -25.91 -7.83 -4.57
N ILE A 22 -26.33 -6.58 -4.28
CA ILE A 22 -27.22 -6.30 -3.15
C ILE A 22 -28.55 -7.06 -3.29
N ALA A 23 -29.03 -7.27 -4.52
CA ALA A 23 -30.23 -8.06 -4.80
C ALA A 23 -30.03 -9.55 -4.46
N SER A 24 -28.93 -10.15 -4.93
CA SER A 24 -28.62 -11.55 -4.60
C SER A 24 -28.44 -11.78 -3.10
N LEU A 25 -27.83 -10.82 -2.39
CA LEU A 25 -27.75 -10.88 -0.92
C LEU A 25 -29.12 -10.80 -0.24
N ALA A 26 -30.03 -9.96 -0.75
CA ALA A 26 -31.38 -9.84 -0.22
C ALA A 26 -32.15 -11.15 -0.37
N ASP A 27 -32.07 -11.77 -1.54
CA ASP A 27 -32.73 -13.05 -1.83
C ASP A 27 -32.17 -14.18 -0.96
N ARG A 28 -30.83 -14.30 -0.86
CA ARG A 28 -30.16 -15.36 -0.08
C ARG A 28 -30.36 -15.22 1.43
N LEU A 29 -30.40 -14.00 1.93
CA LEU A 29 -30.59 -13.73 3.36
C LEU A 29 -32.08 -13.63 3.74
N GLY A 30 -33.00 -13.65 2.77
CA GLY A 30 -34.44 -13.54 2.99
C GLY A 30 -34.85 -12.19 3.59
N VAL A 31 -34.18 -11.09 3.21
CA VAL A 31 -34.44 -9.74 3.75
C VAL A 31 -34.63 -8.71 2.64
N SER A 32 -35.14 -7.51 2.97
CA SER A 32 -35.30 -6.44 1.99
C SER A 32 -33.95 -5.85 1.52
N LEU A 33 -33.92 -5.28 0.32
CA LEU A 33 -32.77 -4.53 -0.21
C LEU A 33 -32.30 -3.43 0.75
N GLU A 34 -33.24 -2.75 1.42
CA GLU A 34 -32.93 -1.70 2.39
C GLU A 34 -32.21 -2.25 3.63
N THR A 35 -32.60 -3.45 4.08
CA THR A 35 -31.95 -4.15 5.19
C THR A 35 -30.52 -4.51 4.81
N VAL A 36 -30.30 -5.10 3.63
CA VAL A 36 -28.95 -5.39 3.13
C VAL A 36 -28.11 -4.13 3.03
N ARG A 37 -28.64 -3.02 2.49
CA ARG A 37 -27.91 -1.74 2.42
C ARG A 37 -27.52 -1.23 3.81
N ARG A 38 -28.39 -1.38 4.81
CA ARG A 38 -28.10 -0.99 6.21
C ARG A 38 -27.02 -1.86 6.84
N ASP A 39 -27.00 -3.16 6.57
CA ASP A 39 -25.97 -4.09 7.09
C ASP A 39 -24.63 -3.96 6.37
N VAL A 40 -24.66 -3.69 5.07
CA VAL A 40 -23.47 -3.50 4.25
C VAL A 40 -22.79 -2.17 4.56
N LYS A 41 -23.55 -1.10 4.85
CA LYS A 41 -22.99 0.23 5.15
C LYS A 41 -21.86 0.21 6.20
N PRO A 42 -21.99 -0.41 7.38
CA PRO A 42 -20.91 -0.49 8.34
C PRO A 42 -19.75 -1.38 7.86
N LEU A 43 -20.04 -2.43 7.09
CA LEU A 43 -19.01 -3.31 6.51
C LEU A 43 -18.22 -2.62 5.39
N THR A 44 -18.83 -1.72 4.63
CA THR A 44 -18.12 -0.86 3.68
C THR A 44 -17.35 0.23 4.42
N GLY A 45 -17.95 0.83 5.45
CA GLY A 45 -17.31 1.90 6.23
C GLY A 45 -16.07 1.43 7.02
N ASN A 46 -16.04 0.17 7.44
CA ASN A 46 -14.86 -0.43 8.07
C ASN A 46 -13.95 -1.18 7.08
N GLY A 47 -14.30 -1.17 5.79
CA GLY A 47 -13.52 -1.78 4.71
C GLY A 47 -13.60 -3.30 4.60
N SER A 48 -14.46 -4.00 5.36
CA SER A 48 -14.68 -5.45 5.27
C SER A 48 -15.19 -5.91 3.90
N VAL A 49 -15.86 -5.00 3.18
CA VAL A 49 -16.36 -5.18 1.82
C VAL A 49 -16.09 -3.91 1.02
N LEU A 50 -15.81 -4.06 -0.26
CA LEU A 50 -15.79 -2.97 -1.22
C LEU A 50 -17.10 -2.92 -1.98
N LYS A 51 -17.61 -1.70 -2.22
CA LYS A 51 -18.79 -1.48 -3.04
C LYS A 51 -18.36 -1.14 -4.46
N MET A 52 -18.91 -1.87 -5.43
CA MET A 52 -18.78 -1.63 -6.86
C MET A 52 -20.14 -1.25 -7.45
N HIS A 53 -20.20 -0.93 -8.74
CA HIS A 53 -21.45 -0.62 -9.45
C HIS A 53 -22.45 -1.78 -9.32
N GLY A 54 -23.38 -1.69 -8.35
CA GLY A 54 -24.45 -2.67 -8.10
C GLY A 54 -24.06 -3.91 -7.27
N ALA A 55 -22.78 -4.08 -6.94
CA ALA A 55 -22.27 -5.25 -6.22
C ALA A 55 -21.40 -4.88 -5.03
N ILE A 56 -21.17 -5.86 -4.15
CA ILE A 56 -20.16 -5.80 -3.10
C ILE A 56 -19.22 -7.00 -3.22
N GLY A 57 -17.96 -6.80 -2.91
CA GLY A 57 -16.94 -7.86 -2.98
C GLY A 57 -15.97 -7.79 -1.83
N LEU A 58 -15.29 -8.90 -1.55
CA LEU A 58 -14.15 -8.84 -0.64
C LEU A 58 -13.05 -7.95 -1.25
N PRO A 59 -12.33 -7.17 -0.44
CA PRO A 59 -11.16 -6.42 -0.93
C PRO A 59 -10.21 -7.32 -1.73
N SER A 60 -9.94 -8.52 -1.23
CA SER A 60 -9.07 -9.51 -1.90
C SER A 60 -9.45 -9.88 -3.34
N MET A 61 -10.68 -9.60 -3.80
CA MET A 61 -11.15 -9.94 -5.15
C MET A 61 -11.54 -8.72 -6.00
N ALA A 62 -11.54 -7.50 -5.45
CA ALA A 62 -12.06 -6.32 -6.12
C ALA A 62 -11.18 -5.05 -6.03
N GLY A 63 -10.14 -5.05 -5.20
CA GLY A 63 -9.23 -3.90 -5.07
C GLY A 63 -8.58 -3.80 -3.68
N GLU A 64 -7.89 -2.71 -3.40
CA GLU A 64 -7.30 -2.54 -2.07
C GLU A 64 -8.35 -2.16 -1.02
N ALA A 65 -8.14 -2.60 0.22
CA ALA A 65 -8.97 -2.15 1.33
C ALA A 65 -8.74 -0.64 1.59
N PRO A 66 -9.71 0.09 2.17
CA PRO A 66 -9.56 1.51 2.49
C PRO A 66 -8.28 1.78 3.29
N PHE A 67 -7.63 2.91 3.01
CA PHE A 67 -6.32 3.27 3.58
C PHE A 67 -6.29 3.14 5.11
N GLU A 68 -7.29 3.71 5.79
CA GLU A 68 -7.41 3.65 7.25
C GLU A 68 -7.51 2.22 7.81
N ARG A 69 -8.14 1.30 7.07
CA ARG A 69 -8.16 -0.11 7.47
C ARG A 69 -6.77 -0.72 7.29
N ARG A 70 -6.14 -0.49 6.14
CA ARG A 70 -4.78 -0.97 5.89
C ARG A 70 -3.78 -0.44 6.91
N MET A 71 -3.97 0.77 7.45
CA MET A 71 -3.12 1.30 8.52
C MET A 71 -3.15 0.45 9.80
N ARG A 72 -4.26 -0.25 10.05
CA ARG A 72 -4.43 -1.16 11.20
C ARG A 72 -4.00 -2.59 10.87
N ASP A 73 -4.28 -3.05 9.66
CA ASP A 73 -3.94 -4.39 9.21
C ASP A 73 -2.40 -4.57 9.18
N ASN A 74 -1.91 -5.62 9.84
CA ASN A 74 -0.47 -5.93 9.98
C ASN A 74 0.39 -4.75 10.45
N ALA A 75 -0.16 -3.87 11.30
CA ALA A 75 0.55 -2.67 11.75
C ALA A 75 1.91 -2.99 12.39
N GLU A 76 2.04 -4.11 13.10
CA GLU A 76 3.30 -4.49 13.73
C GLU A 76 4.36 -4.90 12.71
N ALA A 77 3.99 -5.71 11.71
CA ALA A 77 4.88 -6.03 10.58
C ALA A 77 5.39 -4.76 9.90
N LYS A 78 4.49 -3.79 9.65
CA LYS A 78 4.85 -2.52 9.02
C LYS A 78 5.79 -1.69 9.88
N ARG A 79 5.63 -1.69 11.20
CA ARG A 79 6.58 -1.05 12.13
C ARG A 79 7.95 -1.71 12.11
N LEU A 80 8.01 -3.04 12.13
CA LEU A 80 9.29 -3.77 12.06
C LEU A 80 10.05 -3.44 10.78
N ILE A 81 9.36 -3.50 9.63
CA ILE A 81 9.93 -3.12 8.33
C ILE A 81 10.38 -1.66 8.35
N ALA A 82 9.52 -0.75 8.80
CA ALA A 82 9.81 0.68 8.87
C ALA A 82 11.05 1.00 9.72
N ARG A 83 11.19 0.36 10.89
CA ARG A 83 12.35 0.55 11.78
C ARG A 83 13.64 0.08 11.14
N MET A 84 13.63 -1.13 10.58
CA MET A 84 14.79 -1.69 9.89
C MET A 84 15.23 -0.78 8.74
N VAL A 85 14.29 -0.29 7.94
CA VAL A 85 14.58 0.60 6.82
C VAL A 85 15.05 1.98 7.30
N ALA A 86 14.39 2.57 8.29
CA ALA A 86 14.80 3.85 8.87
C ALA A 86 16.25 3.82 9.39
N ALA A 87 16.67 2.72 10.02
CA ALA A 87 18.05 2.54 10.51
C ALA A 87 19.13 2.55 9.41
N THR A 88 18.73 2.40 8.14
CA THR A 88 19.64 2.46 6.98
C THR A 88 19.74 3.85 6.36
N ILE A 89 18.92 4.81 6.82
CA ILE A 89 18.90 6.20 6.34
C ILE A 89 19.66 7.05 7.35
N ARG A 90 20.49 7.99 6.88
CA ARG A 90 21.28 8.88 7.74
C ARG A 90 20.68 10.29 7.76
N ASP A 91 20.97 11.01 8.84
CA ASP A 91 20.69 12.45 8.92
C ASP A 91 21.28 13.20 7.71
N GLY A 92 20.50 14.13 7.15
CA GLY A 92 20.91 14.92 5.99
C GLY A 92 20.68 14.27 4.63
N GLU A 93 20.31 12.99 4.57
CA GLU A 93 20.07 12.31 3.29
C GLU A 93 18.72 12.68 2.65
N SER A 94 18.60 12.38 1.35
CA SER A 94 17.39 12.59 0.58
C SER A 94 16.59 11.30 0.41
N VAL A 95 15.29 11.37 0.68
CA VAL A 95 14.36 10.25 0.60
C VAL A 95 13.13 10.63 -0.23
N MET A 96 12.76 9.79 -1.18
CA MET A 96 11.51 9.89 -1.91
C MET A 96 10.59 8.75 -1.49
N LEU A 97 9.38 9.09 -1.05
CA LEU A 97 8.38 8.14 -0.54
C LEU A 97 7.10 8.23 -1.37
N ASP A 98 6.61 7.10 -1.85
CA ASP A 98 5.25 6.99 -2.40
C ASP A 98 4.17 7.16 -1.32
N THR A 99 2.91 6.95 -1.69
CA THR A 99 1.83 6.82 -0.72
C THR A 99 1.46 5.36 -0.51
N GLY A 100 1.71 4.85 0.68
CA GLY A 100 1.11 3.61 1.16
C GLY A 100 1.24 3.47 2.66
N THR A 101 0.52 2.50 3.21
CA THR A 101 0.45 2.38 4.68
C THR A 101 1.81 2.04 5.29
N THR A 102 2.61 1.20 4.64
CA THR A 102 3.97 0.87 5.08
C THR A 102 4.92 2.07 4.98
N THR A 103 4.84 2.89 3.93
CA THR A 103 5.65 4.12 3.80
C THR A 103 5.22 5.21 4.79
N SER A 104 3.93 5.27 5.17
CA SER A 104 3.47 6.07 6.31
C SER A 104 4.06 5.61 7.65
N PHE A 105 4.25 4.31 7.88
CA PHE A 105 4.97 3.82 9.06
C PHE A 105 6.45 4.21 9.01
N LEU A 106 7.11 4.10 7.86
CA LEU A 106 8.48 4.56 7.67
C LEU A 106 8.63 6.05 7.98
N ALA A 107 7.70 6.89 7.49
CA ALA A 107 7.71 8.32 7.80
C ALA A 107 7.66 8.61 9.31
N ARG A 108 6.95 7.81 10.10
CA ARG A 108 6.91 7.96 11.56
C ARG A 108 8.24 7.55 12.22
N GLU A 109 8.88 6.48 11.76
CA GLU A 109 10.21 6.09 12.26
C GLU A 109 11.29 7.12 11.86
N LEU A 110 11.11 7.79 10.72
CA LEU A 110 11.98 8.90 10.30
C LEU A 110 11.88 10.17 11.16
N LEU A 111 10.92 10.25 12.11
CA LEU A 111 10.91 11.32 13.12
C LEU A 111 12.12 11.29 14.05
N GLY A 112 12.87 10.17 14.11
CA GLY A 112 14.15 10.09 14.81
C GLY A 112 15.30 10.81 14.09
N HIS A 113 15.12 11.17 12.82
CA HIS A 113 16.16 11.71 11.95
C HIS A 113 16.03 13.23 11.77
N ARG A 114 17.11 13.85 11.30
CA ARG A 114 17.21 15.31 11.15
C ARG A 114 17.72 15.73 9.79
N ARG A 115 17.31 16.93 9.38
CA ARG A 115 17.73 17.60 8.14
C ARG A 115 17.51 16.76 6.88
N LEU A 116 16.51 15.88 6.89
CA LEU A 116 16.19 15.08 5.70
C LEU A 116 15.66 15.97 4.58
N THR A 117 15.97 15.62 3.33
CA THR A 117 15.24 16.14 2.17
C THR A 117 14.22 15.11 1.73
N VAL A 118 12.94 15.37 1.96
CA VAL A 118 11.84 14.44 1.70
C VAL A 118 11.09 14.87 0.45
N VAL A 119 10.84 13.95 -0.47
CA VAL A 119 9.95 14.13 -1.62
C VAL A 119 8.83 13.10 -1.53
N THR A 120 7.56 13.50 -1.60
CA THR A 120 6.43 12.56 -1.51
C THR A 120 5.19 13.06 -2.22
N ASN A 121 4.24 12.20 -2.55
CA ASN A 121 2.89 12.59 -2.94
C ASN A 121 1.85 12.43 -1.83
N SER A 122 2.24 11.92 -0.65
CA SER A 122 1.34 11.67 0.47
C SER A 122 1.21 12.90 1.36
N SER A 123 -0.02 13.39 1.57
CA SER A 123 -0.28 14.42 2.57
C SER A 123 -0.01 13.94 4.00
N ASP A 124 -0.18 12.65 4.30
CA ASP A 124 0.13 12.06 5.61
C ASP A 124 1.63 12.10 5.90
N ILE A 125 2.46 11.65 4.95
CA ILE A 125 3.92 11.69 5.07
C ILE A 125 4.43 13.12 5.12
N ALA A 126 3.92 13.98 4.23
CA ALA A 126 4.31 15.39 4.18
C ALA A 126 4.02 16.08 5.52
N ARG A 127 2.81 15.90 6.07
CA ARG A 127 2.42 16.42 7.39
C ARG A 127 3.29 15.86 8.51
N THR A 128 3.63 14.57 8.45
CA THR A 128 4.42 13.90 9.50
C THR A 128 5.84 14.46 9.57
N LEU A 129 6.48 14.71 8.44
CA LEU A 129 7.90 15.08 8.38
C LEU A 129 8.15 16.58 8.19
N ALA A 130 7.13 17.36 7.82
CA ALA A 130 7.25 18.81 7.70
C ALA A 130 7.38 19.48 9.08
N THR A 131 8.01 20.66 9.10
CA THR A 131 8.18 21.54 10.27
C THR A 131 8.86 20.95 11.50
N VAL A 132 9.38 19.72 11.41
CA VAL A 132 10.14 19.04 12.46
C VAL A 132 11.58 18.80 12.03
N ASN A 133 12.49 18.74 13.00
CA ASN A 133 13.87 18.27 12.84
C ASN A 133 14.72 18.94 11.74
N GLY A 134 14.32 20.14 11.28
CA GLY A 134 14.98 20.84 10.18
C GLY A 134 14.82 20.16 8.82
N ASN A 135 13.80 19.31 8.65
CA ASN A 135 13.53 18.64 7.38
C ASN A 135 13.06 19.62 6.30
N LYS A 136 13.46 19.34 5.07
CA LYS A 136 12.96 20.01 3.88
C LYS A 136 12.02 19.07 3.14
N VAL A 137 10.73 19.40 3.12
CA VAL A 137 9.69 18.52 2.55
C VAL A 137 9.13 19.13 1.27
N TYR A 138 9.21 18.38 0.19
CA TYR A 138 8.61 18.65 -1.10
C TYR A 138 7.45 17.68 -1.31
N MET A 139 6.26 18.22 -1.55
CA MET A 139 5.08 17.42 -1.82
C MET A 139 4.63 17.62 -3.27
N ALA A 140 4.51 16.53 -4.01
CA ALA A 140 3.86 16.53 -5.31
C ALA A 140 2.38 16.93 -5.14
N GLY A 141 1.96 17.95 -5.88
CA GLY A 141 0.60 18.52 -5.80
C GLY A 141 -0.35 17.95 -6.84
N GLY A 142 -1.65 18.21 -6.64
CA GLY A 142 -2.75 17.76 -7.50
C GLY A 142 -4.06 17.66 -6.72
N GLU A 143 -5.06 17.00 -7.31
CA GLU A 143 -6.22 16.53 -6.55
C GLU A 143 -5.78 15.46 -5.56
N LEU A 144 -6.21 15.59 -4.30
CA LEU A 144 -5.94 14.59 -3.28
C LEU A 144 -7.04 13.54 -3.27
N ARG A 145 -6.67 12.27 -3.43
CA ARG A 145 -7.62 11.16 -3.28
C ARG A 145 -8.21 11.16 -1.87
N SER A 146 -9.53 11.00 -1.78
CA SER A 146 -10.25 11.04 -0.51
C SER A 146 -9.89 9.91 0.46
N ASP A 147 -9.43 8.76 -0.04
CA ASP A 147 -9.05 7.61 0.79
C ASP A 147 -7.65 7.77 1.41
N SER A 148 -6.62 7.99 0.58
CA SER A 148 -5.22 8.02 1.02
C SER A 148 -4.65 9.42 1.25
N GLY A 149 -5.33 10.47 0.78
CA GLY A 149 -4.82 11.84 0.81
C GLY A 149 -3.60 12.05 -0.10
N ALA A 150 -3.45 11.24 -1.14
CA ALA A 150 -2.33 11.28 -2.08
C ALA A 150 -2.66 12.05 -3.36
N ALA A 151 -1.67 12.74 -3.91
CA ALA A 151 -1.75 13.33 -5.25
C ALA A 151 -1.19 12.37 -6.30
N PHE A 152 -1.87 12.26 -7.45
CA PHE A 152 -1.45 11.41 -8.57
C PHE A 152 -1.57 12.15 -9.90
N GLY A 153 -1.32 11.44 -10.99
CA GLY A 153 -1.42 11.95 -12.35
C GLY A 153 -0.16 12.65 -12.86
N ALA A 154 -0.24 13.15 -14.09
CA ALA A 154 0.91 13.67 -14.83
C ALA A 154 1.66 14.79 -14.10
N SER A 155 0.97 15.68 -13.38
CA SER A 155 1.61 16.76 -12.62
C SER A 155 2.44 16.22 -11.46
N ALA A 156 1.94 15.20 -10.75
CA ALA A 156 2.66 14.60 -9.64
C ALA A 156 3.91 13.86 -10.14
N ILE A 157 3.78 13.11 -11.24
CA ILE A 157 4.89 12.40 -11.90
C ILE A 157 5.94 13.39 -12.41
N ASP A 158 5.55 14.43 -13.14
CA ASP A 158 6.46 15.45 -13.66
C ASP A 158 7.22 16.16 -12.53
N PHE A 159 6.53 16.47 -11.42
CA PHE A 159 7.17 17.06 -10.25
C PHE A 159 8.27 16.17 -9.68
N VAL A 160 7.97 14.90 -9.35
CA VAL A 160 8.96 14.00 -8.73
C VAL A 160 10.08 13.60 -9.71
N SER A 161 9.81 13.63 -11.01
CA SER A 161 10.80 13.31 -12.05
C SER A 161 12.01 14.26 -12.07
N ARG A 162 11.87 15.46 -11.49
CA ARG A 162 12.92 16.49 -11.44
C ARG A 162 13.91 16.30 -10.30
N PHE A 163 13.70 15.30 -9.46
CA PHE A 163 14.54 15.00 -8.30
C PHE A 163 15.44 13.79 -8.57
N SER A 164 16.57 13.73 -7.86
CA SER A 164 17.35 12.51 -7.69
C SER A 164 17.67 12.39 -6.21
N VAL A 165 17.35 11.24 -5.62
CA VAL A 165 17.42 11.03 -4.18
C VAL A 165 18.36 9.88 -3.82
N SER A 166 18.81 9.86 -2.57
CA SER A 166 19.64 8.77 -2.06
C SER A 166 18.79 7.50 -1.92
N HIS A 167 17.58 7.63 -1.38
CA HIS A 167 16.65 6.52 -1.16
C HIS A 167 15.32 6.77 -1.86
N ALA A 168 14.96 5.95 -2.83
CA ALA A 168 13.59 5.88 -3.36
C ALA A 168 12.90 4.67 -2.73
N VAL A 169 11.87 4.91 -1.92
CA VAL A 169 11.16 3.85 -1.20
C VAL A 169 9.70 3.85 -1.62
N ILE A 170 9.25 2.71 -2.12
CA ILE A 170 7.84 2.47 -2.45
C ILE A 170 7.27 1.35 -1.60
N SER A 171 5.96 1.38 -1.39
CA SER A 171 5.19 0.22 -0.97
C SER A 171 4.55 -0.47 -2.18
N ILE A 172 3.95 -1.65 -2.00
CA ILE A 172 3.31 -2.37 -3.10
C ILE A 172 2.04 -3.10 -2.67
N GLY A 173 1.06 -3.13 -3.58
CA GLY A 173 -0.21 -3.82 -3.40
C GLY A 173 -0.11 -5.34 -3.43
N ALA A 174 0.76 -5.88 -4.29
CA ALA A 174 0.87 -7.31 -4.60
C ALA A 174 2.27 -7.71 -5.11
N VAL A 175 2.67 -8.95 -4.81
CA VAL A 175 3.92 -9.56 -5.31
C VAL A 175 3.62 -10.98 -5.80
N ASP A 176 3.87 -11.21 -7.07
CA ASP A 176 3.68 -12.48 -7.76
C ASP A 176 5.01 -12.95 -8.35
N ALA A 177 5.33 -14.25 -8.25
CA ALA A 177 6.61 -14.78 -8.69
C ALA A 177 6.82 -14.67 -10.22
N ALA A 178 5.75 -14.71 -11.01
CA ALA A 178 5.81 -14.65 -12.47
C ALA A 178 5.62 -13.21 -12.99
N ALA A 179 4.69 -12.45 -12.41
CA ALA A 179 4.34 -11.10 -12.86
C ALA A 179 5.16 -9.98 -12.19
N GLY A 180 5.86 -10.27 -11.09
CA GLY A 180 6.62 -9.29 -10.32
C GLY A 180 5.75 -8.48 -9.37
N LEU A 181 6.04 -7.19 -9.26
CA LEU A 181 5.39 -6.27 -8.33
C LEU A 181 4.26 -5.54 -9.04
N ALA A 182 3.11 -5.42 -8.39
CA ALA A 182 1.93 -4.80 -8.97
C ALA A 182 1.08 -4.05 -7.93
N ASP A 183 0.36 -3.03 -8.43
CA ASP A 183 -0.68 -2.32 -7.69
C ASP A 183 -2.06 -2.58 -8.30
N TYR A 184 -3.09 -2.10 -7.60
CA TYR A 184 -4.48 -2.24 -8.03
C TYR A 184 -4.98 -1.06 -8.87
N ASP A 185 -4.20 0.02 -8.93
CA ASP A 185 -4.55 1.27 -9.59
C ASP A 185 -3.41 1.74 -10.51
N LEU A 186 -3.78 2.28 -11.67
CA LEU A 186 -2.83 2.69 -12.71
C LEU A 186 -1.96 3.87 -12.26
N GLU A 187 -2.57 4.88 -11.63
CA GLU A 187 -1.82 6.09 -11.26
C GLU A 187 -0.85 5.81 -10.11
N GLU A 188 -1.22 4.90 -9.20
CA GLU A 188 -0.32 4.39 -8.15
C GLU A 188 0.89 3.69 -8.78
N ALA A 189 0.64 2.78 -9.72
CA ALA A 189 1.72 2.04 -10.39
C ALA A 189 2.66 2.94 -11.19
N GLU A 190 2.12 3.91 -11.94
CA GLU A 190 2.91 4.88 -12.70
C GLU A 190 3.76 5.77 -11.79
N PHE A 191 3.20 6.22 -10.68
CA PHE A 191 3.93 7.02 -9.70
C PHE A 191 5.06 6.21 -9.04
N ALA A 192 4.77 4.97 -8.62
CA ALA A 192 5.76 4.08 -8.01
C ALA A 192 6.94 3.78 -8.96
N ARG A 193 6.66 3.52 -10.24
CA ARG A 193 7.71 3.37 -11.28
C ARG A 193 8.60 4.61 -11.37
N MET A 194 8.00 5.80 -11.38
CA MET A 194 8.77 7.04 -11.43
C MET A 194 9.63 7.19 -10.18
N VAL A 195 9.10 6.92 -8.98
CA VAL A 195 9.85 7.00 -7.72
C VAL A 195 11.07 6.07 -7.77
N LEU A 196 10.88 4.79 -8.14
CA LEU A 196 11.98 3.82 -8.25
C LEU A 196 13.09 4.30 -9.19
N SER A 197 12.74 4.98 -10.30
CA SER A 197 13.71 5.49 -11.27
C SER A 197 14.58 6.66 -10.76
N ARG A 198 14.24 7.27 -9.62
CA ARG A 198 14.91 8.49 -9.09
C ARG A 198 15.80 8.24 -7.88
N GLY A 199 15.87 7.01 -7.37
CA GLY A 199 16.72 6.66 -6.23
C GLY A 199 18.05 6.05 -6.64
N GLN A 200 19.15 6.46 -5.99
CA GLN A 200 20.41 5.70 -6.05
C GLN A 200 20.24 4.31 -5.45
N ARG A 201 19.47 4.24 -4.35
CA ARG A 201 18.96 3.02 -3.76
C ARG A 201 17.46 2.95 -3.97
N SER A 202 17.01 2.00 -4.78
CA SER A 202 15.60 1.75 -5.06
C SER A 202 15.12 0.58 -4.20
N LEU A 203 14.23 0.87 -3.25
CA LEU A 203 13.81 -0.03 -2.19
C LEU A 203 12.28 -0.24 -2.23
N VAL A 204 11.86 -1.49 -2.17
CA VAL A 204 10.46 -1.88 -1.99
C VAL A 204 10.26 -2.33 -0.56
N ILE A 205 9.22 -1.83 0.11
CA ILE A 205 8.85 -2.25 1.46
C ILE A 205 7.47 -2.90 1.46
N THR A 206 7.36 -4.13 1.94
CA THR A 206 6.09 -4.87 1.88
C THR A 206 5.98 -5.93 2.97
N ASP A 207 4.78 -6.10 3.53
CA ASP A 207 4.52 -7.17 4.50
C ASP A 207 4.23 -8.50 3.78
N HIS A 208 4.45 -9.60 4.48
CA HIS A 208 4.34 -10.95 3.94
C HIS A 208 2.96 -11.28 3.36
N THR A 209 1.91 -10.55 3.76
CA THR A 209 0.56 -10.81 3.27
C THR A 209 0.35 -10.38 1.83
N LYS A 210 1.30 -9.63 1.24
CA LYS A 210 1.28 -9.22 -0.17
C LYS A 210 1.88 -10.27 -1.12
N PHE A 211 2.61 -11.26 -0.59
CA PHE A 211 3.16 -12.37 -1.36
C PHE A 211 2.07 -13.29 -1.90
N GLY A 212 2.23 -13.76 -3.15
CA GLY A 212 1.26 -14.64 -3.83
C GLY A 212 -0.03 -13.93 -4.24
N ARG A 213 -0.07 -12.60 -4.16
CA ARG A 213 -1.19 -11.81 -4.67
C ARG A 213 -0.90 -11.32 -6.08
N GLN A 214 -1.97 -11.15 -6.84
CA GLN A 214 -1.91 -10.51 -8.15
C GLN A 214 -2.49 -9.09 -8.04
N GLY A 215 -1.79 -8.13 -8.61
CA GLY A 215 -2.28 -6.77 -8.84
C GLY A 215 -2.83 -6.63 -10.25
N LEU A 216 -3.55 -5.54 -10.50
CA LEU A 216 -4.13 -5.25 -11.81
C LEU A 216 -3.09 -4.62 -12.75
N VAL A 217 -2.21 -3.78 -12.20
CA VAL A 217 -1.25 -2.99 -12.96
C VAL A 217 0.15 -3.29 -12.47
N GLN A 218 0.98 -3.83 -13.35
CA GLN A 218 2.37 -4.13 -13.03
C GLN A 218 3.12 -2.83 -12.69
N VAL A 219 3.89 -2.80 -11.61
CA VAL A 219 4.83 -1.73 -11.32
C VAL A 219 6.15 -2.05 -12.00
N CYS A 220 6.79 -3.17 -11.65
CA CYS A 220 8.05 -3.60 -12.23
C CYS A 220 8.29 -5.12 -12.03
N GLY A 221 9.26 -5.67 -12.77
CA GLY A 221 9.83 -6.98 -12.47
C GLY A 221 10.77 -6.94 -11.26
N PHE A 222 11.30 -8.10 -10.88
CA PHE A 222 12.26 -8.20 -9.77
C PHE A 222 13.61 -7.52 -10.05
N ASP A 223 13.90 -7.18 -11.30
CA ASP A 223 15.05 -6.41 -11.77
C ASP A 223 14.83 -4.89 -11.74
N GLY A 224 13.61 -4.44 -11.45
CA GLY A 224 13.23 -3.02 -11.43
C GLY A 224 13.60 -2.27 -10.14
N PHE A 225 14.15 -2.96 -9.15
CA PHE A 225 14.57 -2.38 -7.87
C PHE A 225 15.81 -3.08 -7.31
N SER A 226 16.52 -2.42 -6.42
CA SER A 226 17.76 -2.95 -5.84
C SER A 226 17.55 -3.77 -4.56
N GLU A 227 16.54 -3.43 -3.76
CA GLU A 227 16.30 -4.05 -2.45
C GLU A 227 14.80 -4.26 -2.16
N LEU A 228 14.47 -5.34 -1.46
CA LEU A 228 13.15 -5.58 -0.89
C LEU A 228 13.26 -5.81 0.62
N ALA A 229 12.47 -5.09 1.41
CA ALA A 229 12.36 -5.27 2.85
C ALA A 229 10.98 -5.80 3.25
N THR A 230 10.96 -6.83 4.09
CA THR A 230 9.73 -7.50 4.56
C THR A 230 9.83 -7.98 6.01
N ASP A 231 8.73 -8.43 6.59
CA ASP A 231 8.66 -8.91 7.98
C ASP A 231 8.86 -10.43 8.11
N GLN A 232 8.70 -11.20 7.03
CA GLN A 232 8.90 -12.66 7.04
C GLN A 232 9.54 -13.16 5.74
N PRO A 233 10.19 -14.34 5.77
CA PRO A 233 10.72 -14.95 4.55
C PRO A 233 9.63 -15.10 3.46
N PRO A 234 9.89 -14.67 2.21
CA PRO A 234 8.95 -14.89 1.12
C PRO A 234 8.85 -16.38 0.77
N PRO A 235 7.75 -16.81 0.13
CA PRO A 235 7.64 -18.11 -0.52
C PRO A 235 8.82 -18.40 -1.46
N ARG A 236 9.15 -19.69 -1.64
CA ARG A 236 10.37 -20.13 -2.35
C ARG A 236 10.47 -19.62 -3.78
N ASP A 237 9.36 -19.53 -4.48
CA ASP A 237 9.26 -19.02 -5.84
C ASP A 237 9.64 -17.52 -5.90
N ILE A 238 9.07 -16.69 -5.02
CA ILE A 238 9.41 -15.26 -4.91
C ILE A 238 10.86 -15.08 -4.44
N ALA A 239 11.33 -15.89 -3.48
CA ALA A 239 12.71 -15.86 -3.02
C ALA A 239 13.71 -16.18 -4.15
N SER A 240 13.36 -17.14 -5.01
CA SER A 240 14.19 -17.53 -6.16
C SER A 240 14.19 -16.41 -7.21
N ALA A 241 13.02 -15.82 -7.51
CA ALA A 241 12.93 -14.71 -8.45
C ALA A 241 13.72 -13.46 -8.01
N LEU A 242 13.69 -13.13 -6.71
CA LEU A 242 14.52 -12.07 -6.12
C LEU A 242 16.02 -12.35 -6.31
N ALA A 243 16.45 -13.59 -6.03
CA ALA A 243 17.85 -13.99 -6.15
C ALA A 243 18.33 -13.97 -7.60
N GLU A 244 17.52 -14.46 -8.54
CA GLU A 244 17.82 -14.45 -9.98
C GLU A 244 17.95 -13.03 -10.53
N ALA A 245 17.11 -12.11 -10.06
CA ALA A 245 17.19 -10.69 -10.43
C ALA A 245 18.33 -9.92 -9.72
N GLY A 246 18.99 -10.53 -8.73
CA GLY A 246 20.04 -9.89 -7.93
C GLY A 246 19.53 -8.86 -6.93
N ALA A 247 18.22 -8.85 -6.64
CA ALA A 247 17.62 -7.95 -5.67
C ALA A 247 17.93 -8.41 -4.23
N ARG A 248 18.41 -7.49 -3.38
CA ARG A 248 18.75 -7.81 -1.99
C ARG A 248 17.48 -7.93 -1.15
N LEU A 249 17.30 -9.08 -0.51
CA LEU A 249 16.22 -9.30 0.45
C LEU A 249 16.69 -8.97 1.88
N SER A 250 15.93 -8.11 2.58
CA SER A 250 16.08 -7.84 4.02
C SER A 250 14.82 -8.25 4.77
N ILE A 251 14.98 -8.99 5.86
CA ILE A 251 13.86 -9.49 6.67
C ILE A 251 13.97 -8.87 8.06
N ALA A 252 12.97 -8.10 8.46
CA ALA A 252 12.89 -7.49 9.78
C ALA A 252 12.59 -8.58 10.82
N ALA A 253 13.56 -8.88 11.67
CA ALA A 253 13.37 -9.75 12.83
C ALA A 253 12.77 -8.96 14.01
N ALA A 254 11.95 -9.64 14.81
CA ALA A 254 11.42 -9.13 16.08
C ALA A 254 12.48 -9.15 17.19
#